data_AF-A0ABF7RA87-F1
#
_entry.id   AF-A0ABF7RA87-F1
#
_cell.length_a   1.000
_cell.length_b   1.000
_cell.length_c   1.000
_cell.angle_alpha   90.00
_cell.angle_beta   90.00
_cell.angle_gamma   90.00
#
_symmetry.space_group_name_H-M   'P 1'
#
loop_
_entity.id
_entity.type
_entity.pdbx_description
1 polymer ?
#
loop_
_entity_poly.entity_id
_entity_poly.type
_entity_poly.pdbx_seq_one_letter_code
_entity_poly.pdbx_strand_id
1 'polypeptide(L)'
;MTAAVLLMTWLAPLPLPVLAQPASASAPAAPVRPNLDVGSAAAADQVQSNLNRSVQIGRQSPYLQKETTIIDAPTYELPDMGDPSTAALSPEMERRLGDRVMRQIHRDPDYVPDPLLSDYLNDIGYRLIESARRQHVAGSTSASSFELFAVRDPGINAFALPGGYIGVNTGTLVATDSESELASVLGHEIGHVLQRHIARGIDKSGESMWIALASILLAGLAATKSGDAAQALAVGGQAAAVSNQLAFSRGAEREADRVGFTLLTGAGYNPDGMPDFFRRLQRVTSIADTGIVPGYARTHPLTGERIADMEDRARGLPHPLQPHRPEFGFAKARARVLQETSTSAYLDVRNAMRSQLASAPDAPVEKRAALWYGIAVAEQMAGQLDAAEQALLEARRLYGNIPGITSGSPNLDVTAIELARAHHRVPQALTMARAALTAYPMSRAVGITYAQTLLAAGRVDDAIPYLRDKAREDTAQPIWWDLLAHAYADQGKRVEQHRALAEKYARDGAWGAAVEQLKLARDAGDADFYTLSEVDARLHQMERQYREEKQEEKALPK
;
A
#
# COMPACT_ATOMS: atom_id res chain seq x y z
N MET A 1 46.69 29.64 11.91
CA MET A 1 46.88 29.04 13.24
C MET A 1 45.82 27.96 13.41
N THR A 2 46.27 26.70 13.56
CA THR A 2 45.59 25.51 14.15
C THR A 2 44.19 25.13 13.63
N ALA A 3 44.02 24.11 12.75
CA ALA A 3 43.96 22.64 13.03
C ALA A 3 42.82 22.28 14.02
N ALA A 4 41.93 21.29 13.84
CA ALA A 4 41.98 19.98 13.18
C ALA A 4 40.51 19.43 13.07
N VAL A 5 40.09 18.68 12.03
CA VAL A 5 40.13 17.20 11.84
C VAL A 5 38.92 16.42 12.40
N LEU A 6 38.33 15.60 11.50
CA LEU A 6 37.56 14.34 11.62
C LEU A 6 36.68 14.05 12.86
N LEU A 7 35.47 13.56 12.60
CA LEU A 7 34.96 12.38 13.30
C LEU A 7 34.09 11.51 12.38
N MET A 8 34.73 10.45 11.91
CA MET A 8 34.15 9.28 11.26
C MET A 8 34.57 8.09 12.14
N THR A 9 33.60 7.23 12.45
CA THR A 9 33.65 5.89 13.07
C THR A 9 34.19 5.73 14.51
N TRP A 10 33.56 4.82 15.27
CA TRP A 10 34.14 3.61 15.88
C TRP A 10 33.18 3.06 16.97
N LEU A 11 32.52 1.94 16.68
CA LEU A 11 32.13 0.96 17.70
C LEU A 11 32.99 -0.27 17.40
N ALA A 12 34.06 -0.45 18.17
CA ALA A 12 34.82 -1.70 18.22
C ALA A 12 34.33 -2.56 19.39
N PRO A 13 34.36 -3.90 19.27
CA PRO A 13 33.92 -4.82 20.31
C PRO A 13 35.06 -5.12 21.30
N LEU A 14 34.71 -5.38 22.56
CA LEU A 14 35.60 -5.86 23.63
C LEU A 14 34.86 -6.91 24.49
N PRO A 15 35.58 -7.81 25.19
CA PRO A 15 35.84 -9.18 24.78
C PRO A 15 34.98 -10.23 25.53
N LEU A 16 34.87 -11.41 24.93
CA LEU A 16 34.18 -12.60 25.46
C LEU A 16 34.83 -13.14 26.75
N PRO A 17 34.05 -13.62 27.74
CA PRO A 17 34.56 -14.54 28.74
C PRO A 17 34.50 -15.98 28.23
N VAL A 18 35.63 -16.67 28.36
CA VAL A 18 35.82 -18.11 28.18
C VAL A 18 35.07 -18.88 29.25
N LEU A 19 34.23 -19.85 28.87
CA LEU A 19 33.79 -20.93 29.75
C LEU A 19 33.55 -22.25 28.99
N ALA A 20 34.44 -23.19 29.29
CA ALA A 20 34.35 -24.66 29.38
C ALA A 20 33.48 -25.48 28.39
N GLN A 21 34.18 -26.38 27.68
CA GLN A 21 33.62 -27.60 27.07
C GLN A 21 32.96 -28.52 28.11
N PRO A 22 31.99 -29.33 27.66
CA PRO A 22 32.07 -30.74 28.01
C PRO A 22 31.92 -31.69 26.80
N ALA A 23 32.85 -32.64 26.78
CA ALA A 23 32.75 -34.06 26.43
C ALA A 23 31.93 -34.53 25.21
N SER A 24 32.69 -35.12 24.29
CA SER A 24 32.29 -36.10 23.28
C SER A 24 31.43 -37.25 23.83
N ALA A 25 30.33 -37.57 23.15
CA ALA A 25 29.73 -38.90 23.18
C ALA A 25 29.25 -39.29 21.77
N SER A 26 29.57 -40.53 21.42
CA SER A 26 29.51 -41.21 20.13
C SER A 26 28.10 -41.48 19.59
N ALA A 27 27.98 -41.43 18.26
CA ALA A 27 26.83 -41.91 17.47
C ALA A 27 26.59 -43.42 17.60
N PRO A 28 25.37 -43.89 17.26
CA PRO A 28 25.25 -45.14 16.52
C PRO A 28 24.44 -45.03 15.21
N ALA A 29 24.82 -45.97 14.34
CA ALA A 29 24.47 -46.26 12.96
C ALA A 29 23.01 -46.12 12.47
N ALA A 30 22.93 -45.87 11.15
CA ALA A 30 21.76 -45.80 10.28
C ALA A 30 21.08 -47.17 10.00
N PRO A 31 19.84 -47.15 9.48
CA PRO A 31 19.34 -48.23 8.64
C PRO A 31 19.14 -47.81 7.17
N VAL A 32 19.84 -48.55 6.31
CA VAL A 32 19.47 -49.12 4.99
C VAL A 32 18.30 -48.48 4.21
N ARG A 33 18.61 -48.02 2.99
CA ARG A 33 17.67 -47.63 1.93
C ARG A 33 17.16 -48.87 1.15
N PRO A 34 15.89 -48.93 0.72
CA PRO A 34 15.50 -49.79 -0.39
C PRO A 34 15.57 -49.04 -1.73
N ASN A 35 16.15 -49.72 -2.72
CA ASN A 35 16.12 -49.36 -4.14
C ASN A 35 14.68 -49.32 -4.67
N LEU A 36 14.29 -48.25 -5.37
CA LEU A 36 13.16 -48.27 -6.29
C LEU A 36 13.58 -47.55 -7.56
N ASP A 37 13.73 -48.35 -8.61
CA ASP A 37 14.07 -47.97 -9.97
C ASP A 37 12.86 -48.34 -10.83
N VAL A 38 11.96 -47.39 -11.17
CA VAL A 38 10.90 -47.60 -12.18
C VAL A 38 10.48 -46.28 -12.87
N GLY A 39 10.91 -46.14 -14.13
CA GLY A 39 10.30 -45.48 -15.30
C GLY A 39 9.33 -44.30 -15.17
N SER A 40 9.80 -43.10 -15.53
CA SER A 40 9.03 -41.85 -15.63
C SER A 40 8.39 -41.57 -17.00
N ALA A 41 8.09 -42.60 -17.81
CA ALA A 41 7.49 -42.41 -19.15
C ALA A 41 6.08 -42.99 -19.31
N ALA A 42 5.64 -43.93 -18.45
CA ALA A 42 4.34 -44.60 -18.60
C ALA A 42 3.17 -43.89 -17.89
N ALA A 43 3.45 -42.99 -16.94
CA ALA A 43 2.41 -42.30 -16.16
C ALA A 43 1.73 -41.15 -16.93
N ALA A 44 2.40 -40.55 -17.92
CA ALA A 44 1.85 -39.46 -18.73
C ALA A 44 0.81 -39.97 -19.75
N ASP A 45 1.05 -41.12 -20.36
CA ASP A 45 0.14 -41.71 -21.36
C ASP A 45 -1.18 -42.22 -20.73
N GLN A 46 -1.14 -42.68 -19.47
CA GLN A 46 -2.33 -43.16 -18.78
C GLN A 46 -3.30 -42.02 -18.44
N VAL A 47 -2.79 -40.84 -18.08
CA VAL A 47 -3.58 -39.64 -17.78
C VAL A 47 -4.27 -39.11 -19.05
N GLN A 48 -3.54 -39.07 -20.18
CA GLN A 48 -4.10 -38.65 -21.47
C GLN A 48 -5.19 -39.61 -21.98
N SER A 49 -5.04 -40.92 -21.75
CA SER A 49 -6.04 -41.93 -22.13
C SER A 49 -7.34 -41.85 -21.32
N ASN A 50 -7.25 -41.46 -20.04
CA ASN A 50 -8.40 -41.28 -19.16
C ASN A 50 -9.18 -39.99 -19.49
N LEU A 51 -8.49 -38.93 -19.87
CA LEU A 51 -9.08 -37.68 -20.37
C LEU A 51 -9.85 -37.92 -21.69
N ASN A 52 -9.25 -38.61 -22.67
CA ASN A 52 -9.93 -38.89 -23.94
C ASN A 52 -11.14 -39.83 -23.79
N ARG A 53 -11.13 -40.73 -22.80
CA ARG A 53 -12.28 -41.60 -22.49
C ARG A 53 -13.43 -40.85 -21.82
N SER A 54 -13.14 -39.87 -20.96
CA SER A 54 -14.16 -39.01 -20.34
C SER A 54 -14.86 -38.08 -21.35
N VAL A 55 -14.16 -37.67 -22.42
CA VAL A 55 -14.71 -36.83 -23.50
C VAL A 55 -15.61 -37.61 -24.47
N GLN A 56 -15.41 -38.92 -24.63
CA GLN A 56 -16.27 -39.76 -25.48
C GLN A 56 -17.56 -40.25 -24.78
N ILE A 57 -17.58 -40.36 -23.44
CA ILE A 57 -18.77 -40.82 -22.69
C ILE A 57 -19.85 -39.72 -22.58
N GLY A 58 -19.47 -38.43 -22.73
CA GLY A 58 -20.43 -37.32 -22.78
C GLY A 58 -21.23 -37.18 -24.08
N ARG A 59 -20.97 -38.03 -25.10
CA ARG A 59 -21.60 -37.94 -26.44
C ARG A 59 -22.66 -39.02 -26.74
N GLN A 60 -23.02 -39.87 -25.77
CA GLN A 60 -24.04 -40.91 -25.96
C GLN A 60 -25.06 -40.98 -24.81
N SER A 61 -25.65 -39.85 -24.43
CA SER A 61 -26.83 -39.84 -23.56
C SER A 61 -28.12 -39.65 -24.38
N PRO A 62 -29.06 -40.61 -24.40
CA PRO A 62 -30.27 -40.55 -25.23
C PRO A 62 -31.40 -39.66 -24.65
N TYR A 63 -31.08 -38.70 -23.77
CA TYR A 63 -32.09 -37.92 -23.02
C TYR A 63 -32.02 -36.40 -23.19
N LEU A 64 -31.49 -35.88 -24.30
CA LEU A 64 -31.58 -34.45 -24.62
C LEU A 64 -31.91 -34.24 -26.11
N GLN A 65 -33.19 -34.44 -26.46
CA GLN A 65 -33.81 -33.78 -27.61
C GLN A 65 -35.02 -32.97 -27.12
N LYS A 66 -34.88 -31.65 -27.18
CA LYS A 66 -35.98 -30.75 -27.57
C LYS A 66 -35.37 -29.48 -28.14
N GLU A 67 -35.48 -29.36 -29.46
CA GLU A 67 -35.14 -28.19 -30.24
C GLU A 67 -35.92 -26.98 -29.71
N THR A 68 -35.21 -25.93 -29.29
CA THR A 68 -35.77 -24.58 -29.29
C THR A 68 -34.99 -23.82 -30.34
N THR A 69 -35.62 -23.61 -31.49
CA THR A 69 -35.08 -22.83 -32.60
C THR A 69 -34.85 -21.39 -32.12
N ILE A 70 -33.60 -21.04 -31.83
CA ILE A 70 -33.18 -19.65 -31.69
C ILE A 70 -33.13 -19.11 -33.12
N ILE A 71 -34.00 -18.15 -33.43
CA ILE A 71 -33.91 -17.38 -34.67
C ILE A 71 -32.72 -16.45 -34.50
N ASP A 72 -31.61 -16.71 -35.21
CA ASP A 72 -30.48 -15.80 -35.29
C ASP A 72 -30.94 -14.50 -35.95
N ALA A 73 -31.05 -13.43 -35.16
CA ALA A 73 -31.07 -12.08 -35.68
C ALA A 73 -29.63 -11.74 -36.13
N PRO A 74 -29.41 -11.20 -37.34
CA PRO A 74 -28.07 -10.81 -37.76
C PRO A 74 -27.54 -9.74 -36.80
N THR A 75 -26.50 -10.10 -36.06
CA THR A 75 -25.66 -9.17 -35.30
C THR A 75 -25.03 -8.20 -36.29
N TYR A 76 -25.57 -7.00 -36.39
CA TYR A 76 -24.80 -5.88 -36.90
C TYR A 76 -23.69 -5.61 -35.90
N GLU A 77 -22.49 -6.15 -36.16
CA GLU A 77 -21.26 -5.63 -35.57
C GLU A 77 -21.08 -4.20 -36.08
N LEU A 78 -21.48 -3.24 -35.24
CA LEU A 78 -21.12 -1.85 -35.44
C LEU A 78 -19.59 -1.77 -35.38
N PRO A 79 -18.93 -1.06 -36.32
CA PRO A 79 -17.49 -0.81 -36.24
C PRO A 79 -17.14 -0.21 -34.87
N ASP A 80 -16.18 -0.80 -34.16
CA ASP A 80 -15.59 -0.21 -32.97
C ASP A 80 -14.99 1.14 -33.37
N MET A 81 -15.66 2.24 -33.01
CA MET A 81 -15.21 3.58 -33.32
C MET A 81 -14.06 4.05 -32.44
N GLY A 82 -13.51 3.18 -31.59
CA GLY A 82 -12.44 3.50 -30.64
C GLY A 82 -12.92 4.48 -29.56
N ASP A 83 -12.41 4.32 -28.35
CA ASP A 83 -12.58 5.35 -27.32
C ASP A 83 -11.56 6.48 -27.62
N PRO A 84 -11.97 7.72 -27.97
CA PRO A 84 -11.04 8.81 -28.27
C PRO A 84 -10.08 9.11 -27.11
N SER A 85 -10.43 8.73 -25.87
CA SER A 85 -9.52 8.85 -24.73
C SER A 85 -8.28 7.94 -24.85
N THR A 86 -8.37 6.82 -25.58
CA THR A 86 -7.20 5.97 -25.90
C THR A 86 -6.25 6.62 -26.90
N ALA A 87 -6.73 7.54 -27.73
CA ALA A 87 -5.89 8.28 -28.68
C ALA A 87 -5.07 9.39 -28.00
N ALA A 88 -5.59 9.99 -26.92
CA ALA A 88 -4.89 11.03 -26.16
C ALA A 88 -3.90 10.48 -25.12
N LEU A 89 -4.26 9.40 -24.41
CA LEU A 89 -3.42 8.75 -23.41
C LEU A 89 -3.69 7.25 -23.38
N SER A 90 -2.73 6.40 -23.72
CA SER A 90 -2.91 4.94 -23.64
C SER A 90 -2.86 4.48 -22.17
N PRO A 91 -3.46 3.32 -21.81
CA PRO A 91 -3.37 2.78 -20.45
C PRO A 91 -1.92 2.55 -19.98
N GLU A 92 -1.04 2.15 -20.89
CA GLU A 92 0.39 2.00 -20.58
C GLU A 92 1.06 3.35 -20.30
N MET A 93 0.73 4.39 -21.08
CA MET A 93 1.24 5.74 -20.84
C MET A 93 0.69 6.33 -19.53
N GLU A 94 -0.59 6.12 -19.23
CA GLU A 94 -1.20 6.47 -17.93
C GLU A 94 -0.43 5.85 -16.79
N ARG A 95 -0.11 4.55 -16.89
CA ARG A 95 0.62 3.86 -15.85
C ARG A 95 2.04 4.41 -15.68
N ARG A 96 2.79 4.58 -16.77
CA ARG A 96 4.14 5.15 -16.73
C ARG A 96 4.16 6.56 -16.13
N LEU A 97 3.16 7.38 -16.47
CA LEU A 97 3.01 8.72 -15.91
C LEU A 97 2.70 8.67 -14.41
N GLY A 98 1.76 7.81 -14.00
CA GLY A 98 1.43 7.55 -12.61
C GLY A 98 2.64 7.11 -11.80
N ASP A 99 3.39 6.13 -12.29
CA ASP A 99 4.61 5.63 -11.64
C ASP A 99 5.63 6.77 -11.44
N ARG A 100 5.77 7.68 -12.42
CA ARG A 100 6.69 8.82 -12.32
C ARG A 100 6.22 9.83 -11.27
N VAL A 101 4.94 10.15 -11.23
CA VAL A 101 4.35 11.02 -10.19
C VAL A 101 4.53 10.40 -8.81
N MET A 102 4.28 9.10 -8.68
CA MET A 102 4.44 8.39 -7.41
C MET A 102 5.88 8.38 -6.92
N ARG A 103 6.89 8.29 -7.81
CA ARG A 103 8.30 8.44 -7.42
C ARG A 103 8.63 9.80 -6.81
N GLN A 104 7.92 10.87 -7.17
CA GLN A 104 8.06 12.17 -6.51
C GLN A 104 7.31 12.19 -5.19
N ILE A 105 6.06 11.69 -5.17
CA ILE A 105 5.23 11.62 -3.95
C ILE A 105 5.90 10.80 -2.86
N HIS A 106 6.52 9.66 -3.17
CA HIS A 106 7.25 8.83 -2.19
C HIS A 106 8.41 9.57 -1.51
N ARG A 107 8.90 10.66 -2.10
CA ARG A 107 9.95 11.52 -1.52
C ARG A 107 9.38 12.73 -0.77
N ASP A 108 8.09 13.01 -0.92
CA ASP A 108 7.42 14.11 -0.21
C ASP A 108 7.35 13.77 1.29
N PRO A 109 7.80 14.66 2.20
CA PRO A 109 7.66 14.48 3.65
C PRO A 109 6.23 14.22 4.15
N ASP A 110 5.22 14.62 3.37
CA ASP A 110 3.82 14.41 3.68
C ASP A 110 3.29 13.05 3.21
N TYR A 111 4.06 12.26 2.44
CA TYR A 111 3.70 10.86 2.22
C TYR A 111 3.75 10.09 3.54
N VAL A 112 2.78 9.21 3.79
CA VAL A 112 2.71 8.40 5.01
C VAL A 112 3.17 6.97 4.70
N PRO A 113 4.44 6.61 4.96
CA PRO A 113 5.00 5.28 4.70
C PRO A 113 4.62 4.28 5.81
N ASP A 114 3.35 4.21 6.19
CA ASP A 114 2.85 3.30 7.24
C ASP A 114 2.21 2.05 6.62
N PRO A 115 2.81 0.86 6.76
CA PRO A 115 2.30 -0.35 6.14
C PRO A 115 0.91 -0.76 6.65
N LEU A 116 0.59 -0.50 7.92
CA LEU A 116 -0.73 -0.84 8.48
C LEU A 116 -1.84 0.00 7.86
N LEU A 117 -1.61 1.31 7.71
CA LEU A 117 -2.54 2.21 7.06
C LEU A 117 -2.66 1.91 5.56
N SER A 118 -1.53 1.62 4.90
CA SER A 118 -1.52 1.19 3.50
C SER A 118 -2.32 -0.11 3.30
N ASP A 119 -2.08 -1.14 4.10
CA ASP A 119 -2.83 -2.41 4.04
C ASP A 119 -4.33 -2.17 4.22
N TYR A 120 -4.71 -1.34 5.21
CA TYR A 120 -6.11 -1.02 5.48
C TYR A 120 -6.80 -0.33 4.30
N LEU A 121 -6.17 0.70 3.74
CA LEU A 121 -6.72 1.42 2.59
C LEU A 121 -6.83 0.51 1.37
N ASN A 122 -5.79 -0.27 1.08
CA ASN A 122 -5.79 -1.18 -0.07
C ASN A 122 -6.78 -2.34 0.11
N ASP A 123 -7.09 -2.79 1.33
CA ASP A 123 -8.18 -3.75 1.58
C ASP A 123 -9.57 -3.18 1.24
N ILE A 124 -9.83 -1.91 1.57
CA ILE A 124 -11.05 -1.23 1.11
C ILE A 124 -11.05 -1.14 -0.42
N GLY A 125 -9.96 -0.67 -1.02
CA GLY A 125 -9.80 -0.54 -2.47
C GLY A 125 -10.04 -1.86 -3.19
N TYR A 126 -9.41 -2.95 -2.73
CA TYR A 126 -9.59 -4.29 -3.29
C TYR A 126 -11.06 -4.73 -3.28
N ARG A 127 -11.78 -4.54 -2.16
CA ARG A 127 -13.21 -4.89 -2.06
C ARG A 127 -14.08 -4.09 -3.02
N LEU A 128 -13.80 -2.81 -3.20
CA LEU A 128 -14.50 -1.94 -4.15
C LEU A 128 -14.21 -2.32 -5.62
N ILE A 129 -12.96 -2.67 -5.95
CA ILE A 129 -12.58 -3.13 -7.28
C ILE A 129 -13.16 -4.51 -7.59
N GLU A 130 -13.18 -5.42 -6.62
CA GLU A 130 -13.80 -6.73 -6.79
C GLU A 130 -15.33 -6.60 -6.95
N SER A 131 -15.94 -5.63 -6.28
CA SER A 131 -17.32 -5.22 -6.54
C SER A 131 -17.50 -4.72 -7.98
N ALA A 132 -16.58 -3.87 -8.48
CA ALA A 132 -16.61 -3.36 -9.85
C ALA A 132 -16.58 -4.49 -10.89
N ARG A 133 -15.68 -5.48 -10.69
CA ARG A 133 -15.52 -6.65 -11.57
C ARG A 133 -16.77 -7.52 -11.58
N ARG A 134 -17.29 -7.87 -10.41
CA ARG A 134 -18.52 -8.69 -10.29
C ARG A 134 -19.73 -8.01 -10.95
N GLN A 135 -19.79 -6.69 -10.89
CA GLN A 135 -20.86 -5.88 -11.49
C GLN A 135 -20.58 -5.47 -12.95
N HIS A 136 -19.48 -5.94 -13.55
CA HIS A 136 -19.10 -5.64 -14.93
C HIS A 136 -19.05 -4.13 -15.24
N VAL A 137 -18.61 -3.33 -14.27
CA VAL A 137 -18.44 -1.88 -14.44
C VAL A 137 -17.39 -1.62 -15.54
N ALA A 138 -17.68 -0.71 -16.46
CA ALA A 138 -16.74 -0.35 -17.53
C ALA A 138 -15.36 0.04 -16.96
N GLY A 139 -14.29 -0.42 -17.60
CA GLY A 139 -12.91 -0.21 -17.14
C GLY A 139 -12.41 -1.21 -16.08
N SER A 140 -13.28 -2.03 -15.48
CA SER A 140 -12.90 -2.98 -14.40
C SER A 140 -12.13 -4.22 -14.88
N THR A 141 -12.18 -4.52 -16.18
CA THR A 141 -11.50 -5.68 -16.81
C THR A 141 -10.08 -5.37 -17.26
N SER A 142 -9.73 -4.09 -17.45
CA SER A 142 -8.34 -3.69 -17.65
C SER A 142 -7.63 -3.79 -16.31
N ALA A 143 -6.55 -4.56 -16.26
CA ALA A 143 -5.76 -4.84 -15.07
C ALA A 143 -4.92 -3.63 -14.60
N SER A 144 -5.56 -2.48 -14.38
CA SER A 144 -4.94 -1.38 -13.65
C SER A 144 -4.80 -1.83 -12.20
N SER A 145 -3.58 -2.08 -11.73
CA SER A 145 -3.33 -2.34 -10.31
C SER A 145 -3.55 -1.03 -9.55
N PHE A 146 -4.65 -0.98 -8.80
CA PHE A 146 -4.95 0.13 -7.93
C PHE A 146 -4.01 0.12 -6.74
N GLU A 147 -3.53 1.29 -6.36
CA GLU A 147 -2.72 1.48 -5.15
C GLU A 147 -3.22 2.71 -4.41
N LEU A 148 -3.69 2.49 -3.18
CA LEU A 148 -4.17 3.53 -2.30
C LEU A 148 -3.07 3.90 -1.31
N PHE A 149 -2.84 5.19 -1.10
CA PHE A 149 -1.84 5.69 -0.17
C PHE A 149 -2.34 6.87 0.66
N ALA A 150 -1.76 7.04 1.84
CA ALA A 150 -2.13 8.12 2.75
C ALA A 150 -1.19 9.33 2.61
N VAL A 151 -1.77 10.52 2.73
CA VAL A 151 -1.07 11.81 2.78
C VAL A 151 -1.30 12.46 4.15
N ARG A 152 -0.23 12.96 4.76
CA ARG A 152 -0.22 13.66 6.03
C ARG A 152 -0.78 15.07 5.84
N ASP A 153 -2.09 15.18 5.94
CA ASP A 153 -2.79 16.46 5.86
C ASP A 153 -4.09 16.33 6.69
N PRO A 154 -4.32 17.21 7.68
CA PRO A 154 -5.53 17.18 8.50
C PRO A 154 -6.80 17.62 7.74
N GLY A 155 -6.66 18.20 6.55
CA GLY A 155 -7.77 18.58 5.68
C GLY A 155 -8.49 17.38 5.07
N ILE A 156 -9.80 17.52 4.84
CA ILE A 156 -10.62 16.51 4.14
C ILE A 156 -10.31 16.60 2.63
N ASN A 157 -9.63 15.59 2.11
CA ASN A 157 -9.35 15.42 0.68
C ASN A 157 -9.05 13.96 0.30
N ALA A 158 -9.33 13.64 -0.96
CA ALA A 158 -8.88 12.44 -1.65
C ALA A 158 -8.73 12.79 -3.13
N PHE A 159 -7.90 12.05 -3.86
CA PHE A 159 -7.68 12.32 -5.28
C PHE A 159 -7.18 11.08 -6.02
N ALA A 160 -7.63 10.93 -7.26
CA ALA A 160 -7.08 9.99 -8.22
C ALA A 160 -5.90 10.57 -9.02
N LEU A 161 -4.90 9.74 -9.27
CA LEU A 161 -3.78 10.01 -10.18
C LEU A 161 -3.82 9.01 -11.35
N PRO A 162 -3.15 9.33 -12.48
CA PRO A 162 -3.01 8.39 -13.59
C PRO A 162 -2.45 7.03 -13.15
N GLY A 163 -2.84 5.95 -13.81
CA GLY A 163 -2.28 4.62 -13.55
C GLY A 163 -2.88 3.84 -12.37
N GLY A 164 -3.92 4.36 -11.73
CA GLY A 164 -4.66 3.69 -10.64
C GLY A 164 -4.20 4.04 -9.23
N TYR A 165 -3.40 5.09 -9.07
CA TYR A 165 -2.96 5.56 -7.77
C TYR A 165 -4.03 6.49 -7.16
N ILE A 166 -4.36 6.29 -5.89
CA ILE A 166 -5.36 7.09 -5.17
C ILE A 166 -4.75 7.57 -3.86
N GLY A 167 -4.63 8.89 -3.73
CA GLY A 167 -4.21 9.53 -2.50
C GLY A 167 -5.39 9.85 -1.61
N VAL A 168 -5.26 9.63 -0.30
CA VAL A 168 -6.25 10.05 0.69
C VAL A 168 -5.58 10.79 1.83
N ASN A 169 -6.09 11.96 2.17
CA ASN A 169 -5.61 12.69 3.33
C ASN A 169 -5.97 11.94 4.61
N THR A 170 -5.05 11.89 5.56
CA THR A 170 -5.28 11.37 6.92
C THR A 170 -6.44 12.09 7.62
N GLY A 171 -6.66 13.37 7.34
CA GLY A 171 -7.83 14.15 7.77
C GLY A 171 -9.17 13.55 7.31
N THR A 172 -9.24 12.99 6.10
CA THR A 172 -10.45 12.33 5.59
C THR A 172 -10.80 11.11 6.42
N LEU A 173 -9.81 10.26 6.76
CA LEU A 173 -10.04 9.10 7.64
C LEU A 173 -10.48 9.52 9.05
N VAL A 174 -9.94 10.63 9.56
CA VAL A 174 -10.32 11.17 10.87
C VAL A 174 -11.72 11.79 10.86
N ALA A 175 -12.14 12.37 9.75
CA ALA A 175 -13.43 13.04 9.65
C ALA A 175 -14.62 12.07 9.49
N THR A 176 -14.42 10.90 8.89
CA THR A 176 -15.49 9.92 8.62
C THR A 176 -15.97 9.23 9.91
N ASP A 177 -17.29 9.03 10.06
CA ASP A 177 -17.83 8.33 11.26
C ASP A 177 -17.97 6.82 11.08
N SER A 178 -17.92 6.33 9.83
CA SER A 178 -17.98 4.90 9.53
C SER A 178 -17.03 4.52 8.39
N GLU A 179 -16.68 3.23 8.33
CA GLU A 179 -15.95 2.69 7.18
C GLU A 179 -16.73 2.86 5.87
N SER A 180 -18.07 2.89 5.92
CA SER A 180 -18.90 3.12 4.72
C SER A 180 -18.78 4.55 4.19
N GLU A 181 -18.65 5.55 5.07
CA GLU A 181 -18.32 6.92 4.65
C GLU A 181 -16.95 6.95 3.97
N LEU A 182 -15.91 6.34 4.58
CA LEU A 182 -14.57 6.29 3.97
C LEU A 182 -14.57 5.53 2.63
N ALA A 183 -15.22 4.37 2.58
CA ALA A 183 -15.34 3.58 1.36
C ALA A 183 -16.11 4.33 0.27
N SER A 184 -17.03 5.22 0.61
CA SER A 184 -17.73 6.05 -0.38
C SER A 184 -16.79 7.05 -1.05
N VAL A 185 -15.89 7.67 -0.29
CA VAL A 185 -14.86 8.57 -0.83
C VAL A 185 -13.92 7.80 -1.74
N LEU A 186 -13.42 6.65 -1.28
CA LEU A 186 -12.51 5.82 -2.08
C LEU A 186 -13.21 5.25 -3.33
N GLY A 187 -14.49 4.88 -3.21
CA GLY A 187 -15.31 4.41 -4.32
C GLY A 187 -15.52 5.51 -5.39
N HIS A 188 -15.70 6.75 -4.96
CA HIS A 188 -15.76 7.92 -5.83
C HIS A 188 -14.45 8.13 -6.62
N GLU A 189 -13.30 8.10 -5.94
CA GLU A 189 -11.99 8.22 -6.60
C GLU A 189 -11.71 7.06 -7.56
N ILE A 190 -12.07 5.82 -7.17
CA ILE A 190 -12.01 4.67 -8.07
C ILE A 190 -12.91 4.89 -9.29
N GLY A 191 -14.10 5.48 -9.10
CA GLY A 191 -14.99 5.89 -10.19
C GLY A 191 -14.30 6.82 -11.19
N HIS A 192 -13.54 7.81 -10.72
CA HIS A 192 -12.74 8.68 -11.60
C HIS A 192 -11.72 7.91 -12.45
N VAL A 193 -11.03 6.93 -11.85
CA VAL A 193 -10.04 6.11 -12.56
C VAL A 193 -10.72 5.18 -13.57
N LEU A 194 -11.75 4.45 -13.15
CA LEU A 194 -12.46 3.49 -14.02
C LEU A 194 -13.08 4.18 -15.23
N GLN A 195 -13.62 5.38 -15.04
CA GLN A 195 -14.19 6.20 -16.12
C GLN A 195 -13.14 7.06 -16.83
N ARG A 196 -11.85 6.88 -16.53
CA ARG A 196 -10.72 7.56 -17.17
C ARG A 196 -10.90 9.08 -17.25
N HIS A 197 -11.44 9.69 -16.19
CA HIS A 197 -11.77 11.13 -16.17
C HIS A 197 -10.56 12.02 -16.42
N ILE A 198 -9.35 11.61 -15.97
CA ILE A 198 -8.12 12.35 -16.23
C ILE A 198 -7.79 12.33 -17.73
N ALA A 199 -7.80 11.17 -18.38
CA ALA A 199 -7.52 11.06 -19.82
C ALA A 199 -8.57 11.79 -20.67
N ARG A 200 -9.86 11.65 -20.33
CA ARG A 200 -10.95 12.41 -21.00
C ARG A 200 -10.84 13.92 -20.76
N GLY A 201 -10.31 14.33 -19.61
CA GLY A 201 -10.02 15.73 -19.29
C GLY A 201 -8.87 16.28 -20.13
N ILE A 202 -7.79 15.51 -20.29
CA ILE A 202 -6.66 15.85 -21.16
C ILE A 202 -7.12 16.05 -22.61
N ASP A 203 -7.94 15.14 -23.13
CA ASP A 203 -8.46 15.22 -24.51
C ASP A 203 -9.32 16.48 -24.73
N LYS A 204 -10.15 16.84 -23.74
CA LYS A 204 -11.06 18.00 -23.83
C LYS A 204 -10.41 19.35 -23.53
N SER A 205 -9.43 19.40 -22.62
CA SER A 205 -8.82 20.64 -22.10
C SER A 205 -7.38 20.86 -22.58
N GLY A 206 -6.83 19.92 -23.35
CA GLY A 206 -5.55 20.04 -24.04
C GLY A 206 -4.38 20.36 -23.10
N GLU A 207 -3.70 21.48 -23.39
CA GLU A 207 -2.45 21.89 -22.75
C GLU A 207 -2.58 22.14 -21.24
N SER A 208 -3.72 22.62 -20.75
CA SER A 208 -3.90 23.01 -19.34
C SER A 208 -3.76 21.85 -18.35
N MET A 209 -4.35 20.69 -18.66
CA MET A 209 -4.26 19.49 -17.84
C MET A 209 -2.87 18.85 -17.93
N TRP A 210 -2.24 18.90 -19.11
CA TRP A 210 -0.85 18.50 -19.28
C TRP A 210 0.11 19.38 -18.49
N ILE A 211 -0.12 20.69 -18.44
CA ILE A 211 0.67 21.64 -17.65
C ILE A 211 0.53 21.34 -16.15
N ALA A 212 -0.68 21.06 -15.66
CA ALA A 212 -0.89 20.66 -14.27
C ALA A 212 -0.10 19.39 -13.93
N LEU A 213 -0.19 18.34 -14.75
CA LEU A 213 0.56 17.09 -14.57
C LEU A 213 2.09 17.27 -14.70
N ALA A 214 2.53 18.11 -15.65
CA ALA A 214 3.95 18.44 -15.82
C ALA A 214 4.49 19.26 -14.65
N SER A 215 3.67 20.14 -14.05
CA SER A 215 4.06 20.95 -12.89
C SER A 215 4.42 20.08 -11.67
N ILE A 216 3.79 18.92 -11.52
CA ILE A 216 4.13 17.92 -10.49
C ILE A 216 5.57 17.43 -10.67
N LEU A 217 5.91 17.07 -11.91
CA LEU A 217 7.23 16.55 -12.26
C LEU A 217 8.31 17.65 -12.12
N LEU A 218 7.96 18.89 -12.45
CA LEU A 218 8.84 20.05 -12.38
C LEU A 218 9.06 20.55 -10.94
N ALA A 219 8.07 20.45 -10.06
CA ALA A 219 8.18 20.82 -8.64
C ALA A 219 9.24 19.96 -7.92
N GLY A 220 9.30 18.66 -8.21
CA GLY A 220 10.35 17.77 -7.70
C GLY A 220 11.76 18.13 -8.17
N LEU A 221 11.90 18.74 -9.36
CA LEU A 221 13.20 19.14 -9.92
C LEU A 221 13.76 20.43 -9.29
N ALA A 222 12.90 21.38 -8.90
CA ALA A 222 13.33 22.61 -8.24
C ALA A 222 14.03 22.34 -6.90
N ALA A 223 13.57 21.31 -6.16
CA ALA A 223 14.19 20.85 -4.91
C ALA A 223 15.63 20.34 -5.09
N THR A 224 15.99 19.85 -6.29
CA THR A 224 17.33 19.28 -6.56
C THR A 224 18.39 20.29 -7.01
N LYS A 225 17.99 21.55 -7.30
CA LYS A 225 18.90 22.59 -7.84
C LYS A 225 19.36 23.62 -6.81
N SER A 226 18.70 23.73 -5.66
CA SER A 226 19.22 24.51 -4.54
C SER A 226 20.33 23.71 -3.86
N GLY A 227 21.55 24.26 -3.80
CA GLY A 227 22.72 23.63 -3.17
C GLY A 227 22.59 23.34 -1.66
N ASP A 228 21.44 23.65 -1.07
CA ASP A 228 21.06 23.29 0.30
C ASP A 228 19.97 22.20 0.27
N ALA A 229 20.40 20.95 0.05
CA ALA A 229 19.52 19.79 -0.02
C ALA A 229 18.66 19.61 1.26
N ALA A 230 19.16 20.07 2.42
CA ALA A 230 18.44 20.00 3.69
C ALA A 230 17.20 20.92 3.73
N GLN A 231 17.24 22.07 3.06
CA GLN A 231 16.13 23.03 3.07
C GLN A 231 15.08 22.70 2.00
N ALA A 232 15.49 22.02 0.91
CA ALA A 232 14.60 21.56 -0.14
C ALA A 232 13.80 20.30 0.25
N LEU A 233 14.38 19.41 1.06
CA LEU A 233 13.69 18.24 1.61
C LEU A 233 12.65 18.59 2.69
N ALA A 234 12.63 19.83 3.18
CA ALA A 234 11.70 20.30 4.21
C ALA A 234 10.40 20.90 3.63
N VAL A 235 10.30 21.07 2.31
CA VAL A 235 9.12 21.63 1.64
C VAL A 235 8.16 20.50 1.28
N GLY A 236 7.26 20.17 2.21
CA GLY A 236 6.11 19.29 1.95
C GLY A 236 4.99 19.97 1.16
N GLY A 237 3.98 19.20 0.77
CA GLY A 237 2.74 19.70 0.17
C GLY A 237 2.67 19.62 -1.36
N GLN A 238 3.58 18.89 -2.01
CA GLN A 238 3.55 18.72 -3.46
C GLN A 238 2.28 17.98 -3.87
N ALA A 239 1.99 16.84 -3.22
CA ALA A 239 0.77 16.06 -3.48
C ALA A 239 -0.52 16.88 -3.30
N ALA A 240 -0.57 17.73 -2.27
CA ALA A 240 -1.71 18.61 -2.00
C ALA A 240 -1.86 19.73 -3.05
N ALA A 241 -0.76 20.31 -3.52
CA ALA A 241 -0.76 21.33 -4.58
C ALA A 241 -1.28 20.76 -5.91
N VAL A 242 -0.88 19.53 -6.26
CA VAL A 242 -1.39 18.81 -7.43
C VAL A 242 -2.90 18.64 -7.36
N SER A 243 -3.37 18.07 -6.26
CA SER A 243 -4.77 17.73 -6.08
C SER A 243 -5.65 18.97 -6.29
N ASN A 244 -5.29 20.11 -5.69
CA ASN A 244 -6.05 21.36 -5.81
C ASN A 244 -6.17 21.91 -7.25
N GLN A 245 -5.41 21.41 -8.22
CA GLN A 245 -5.50 21.80 -9.63
C GLN A 245 -6.36 20.86 -10.49
N LEU A 246 -6.70 19.67 -9.99
CA LEU A 246 -7.46 18.63 -10.72
C LEU A 246 -8.98 18.78 -10.52
N ALA A 247 -9.55 19.92 -10.92
CA ALA A 247 -11.01 20.12 -10.85
C ALA A 247 -11.73 19.35 -11.97
N PHE A 248 -12.67 18.47 -11.61
CA PHE A 248 -13.45 17.71 -12.59
C PHE A 248 -14.74 18.45 -13.00
N SER A 249 -15.21 18.14 -14.21
CA SER A 249 -16.49 18.69 -14.71
C SER A 249 -17.68 18.16 -13.89
N ARG A 250 -18.78 18.93 -13.80
CA ARG A 250 -20.02 18.48 -13.14
C ARG A 250 -20.57 17.16 -13.70
N GLY A 251 -20.34 16.87 -14.98
CA GLY A 251 -20.73 15.59 -15.58
C GLY A 251 -19.90 14.43 -15.02
N ALA A 252 -18.59 14.61 -14.94
CA ALA A 252 -17.66 13.63 -14.39
C ALA A 252 -17.94 13.35 -12.91
N GLU A 253 -18.27 14.39 -12.12
CA GLU A 253 -18.65 14.23 -10.72
C GLU A 253 -19.89 13.34 -10.53
N ARG A 254 -20.97 13.59 -11.28
CA ARG A 254 -22.17 12.75 -11.20
C ARG A 254 -21.91 11.31 -11.65
N GLU A 255 -21.06 11.13 -12.65
CA GLU A 255 -20.69 9.81 -13.14
C GLU A 255 -19.87 9.05 -12.08
N ALA A 256 -18.88 9.71 -11.48
CA ALA A 256 -18.07 9.16 -10.40
C ALA A 256 -18.91 8.82 -9.15
N ASP A 257 -19.86 9.68 -8.76
CA ASP A 257 -20.81 9.41 -7.67
C ASP A 257 -21.58 8.11 -7.91
N ARG A 258 -22.15 7.96 -9.12
CA ARG A 258 -22.98 6.80 -9.48
C ARG A 258 -22.18 5.51 -9.57
N VAL A 259 -21.00 5.58 -10.18
CA VAL A 259 -20.08 4.44 -10.22
C VAL A 259 -19.64 4.09 -8.80
N GLY A 260 -19.15 5.06 -8.03
CA GLY A 260 -18.71 4.86 -6.65
C GLY A 260 -19.80 4.28 -5.76
N PHE A 261 -21.04 4.75 -5.89
CA PHE A 261 -22.19 4.20 -5.17
C PHE A 261 -22.49 2.75 -5.56
N THR A 262 -22.38 2.41 -6.85
CA THR A 262 -22.49 1.02 -7.33
C THR A 262 -21.40 0.14 -6.73
N LEU A 263 -20.16 0.64 -6.67
CA LEU A 263 -19.04 -0.09 -6.07
C LEU A 263 -19.27 -0.32 -4.57
N LEU A 264 -19.65 0.75 -3.86
CA LEU A 264 -19.92 0.76 -2.42
C LEU A 264 -20.96 -0.29 -2.04
N THR A 265 -22.12 -0.26 -2.70
CA THR A 265 -23.23 -1.18 -2.42
C THR A 265 -22.91 -2.62 -2.80
N GLY A 266 -22.28 -2.87 -3.95
CA GLY A 266 -21.87 -4.23 -4.35
C GLY A 266 -20.71 -4.82 -3.52
N ALA A 267 -19.91 -3.97 -2.86
CA ALA A 267 -18.91 -4.37 -1.88
C ALA A 267 -19.52 -4.69 -0.51
N GLY A 268 -20.84 -4.47 -0.37
CA GLY A 268 -21.59 -4.75 0.85
C GLY A 268 -21.49 -3.66 1.90
N TYR A 269 -21.02 -2.45 1.57
CA TYR A 269 -21.04 -1.29 2.48
C TYR A 269 -22.44 -0.69 2.62
N ASN A 270 -22.65 0.14 3.65
CA ASN A 270 -23.94 0.78 3.90
C ASN A 270 -24.23 1.78 2.76
N PRO A 271 -25.38 1.68 2.05
CA PRO A 271 -25.78 2.64 1.03
C PRO A 271 -25.80 4.10 1.51
N ASP A 272 -26.07 4.33 2.80
CA ASP A 272 -26.08 5.68 3.38
C ASP A 272 -24.70 6.32 3.50
N GLY A 273 -23.62 5.54 3.35
CA GLY A 273 -22.25 6.03 3.54
C GLY A 273 -21.89 7.23 2.67
N MET A 274 -22.33 7.23 1.40
CA MET A 274 -22.07 8.35 0.49
C MET A 274 -22.92 9.60 0.82
N PRO A 275 -24.27 9.51 0.96
CA PRO A 275 -25.07 10.62 1.46
C PRO A 275 -24.59 11.20 2.80
N ASP A 276 -24.23 10.34 3.76
CA ASP A 276 -23.74 10.75 5.08
C ASP A 276 -22.45 11.56 4.99
N PHE A 277 -21.49 11.08 4.17
CA PHE A 277 -20.24 11.80 3.94
C PHE A 277 -20.50 13.15 3.26
N PHE A 278 -21.37 13.21 2.26
CA PHE A 278 -21.70 14.47 1.59
C PHE A 278 -22.36 15.48 2.54
N ARG A 279 -23.30 15.05 3.38
CA ARG A 279 -23.89 15.92 4.41
C ARG A 279 -22.84 16.41 5.41
N ARG A 280 -21.88 15.55 5.78
CA ARG A 280 -20.76 15.94 6.64
C ARG A 280 -19.92 17.01 5.97
N LEU A 281 -19.53 16.81 4.72
CA LEU A 281 -18.75 17.78 3.96
C LEU A 281 -19.52 19.11 3.81
N GLN A 282 -20.83 19.06 3.54
CA GLN A 282 -21.68 20.23 3.49
C GLN A 282 -21.68 20.99 4.83
N ARG A 283 -21.82 20.30 5.97
CA ARG A 283 -21.75 20.91 7.30
C ARG A 283 -20.40 21.58 7.57
N VAL A 284 -19.31 20.89 7.27
CA VAL A 284 -17.95 21.43 7.44
C VAL A 284 -17.76 22.68 6.57
N THR A 285 -18.24 22.64 5.33
CA THR A 285 -18.12 23.76 4.38
C THR A 285 -19.03 24.93 4.76
N SER A 286 -20.24 24.68 5.28
CA SER A 286 -21.18 25.74 5.71
C SER A 286 -20.76 26.42 7.01
N ILE A 287 -20.05 25.72 7.89
CA ILE A 287 -19.51 26.29 9.14
C ILE A 287 -18.25 27.12 8.84
N ALA A 288 -17.56 26.83 7.73
CA ALA A 288 -16.33 27.51 7.30
C ALA A 288 -16.56 28.89 6.63
N ASP A 289 -17.53 29.68 7.11
CA ASP A 289 -17.72 31.12 6.78
C ASP A 289 -16.45 31.98 7.04
N THR A 290 -15.37 31.37 7.54
CA THR A 290 -14.00 31.90 7.66
C THR A 290 -13.16 31.79 6.37
N GLY A 291 -13.70 31.26 5.26
CA GLY A 291 -13.03 31.24 3.94
C GLY A 291 -12.13 30.02 3.66
N ILE A 292 -12.17 28.98 4.49
CA ILE A 292 -11.38 27.74 4.27
C ILE A 292 -12.30 26.64 3.72
N VAL A 293 -12.40 26.56 2.39
CA VAL A 293 -13.11 25.46 1.71
C VAL A 293 -12.25 24.20 1.79
N PRO A 294 -12.78 23.04 2.26
CA PRO A 294 -12.05 21.77 2.27
C PRO A 294 -11.50 21.43 0.88
N GLY A 295 -10.30 20.83 0.83
CA GLY A 295 -9.66 20.44 -0.43
C GLY A 295 -10.59 19.63 -1.33
N TYR A 296 -11.30 18.65 -0.76
CA TYR A 296 -12.27 17.84 -1.47
C TYR A 296 -13.36 18.68 -2.14
N ALA A 297 -13.91 19.70 -1.46
CA ALA A 297 -14.98 20.53 -2.03
C ALA A 297 -14.48 21.49 -3.12
N ARG A 298 -13.16 21.74 -3.21
CA ARG A 298 -12.54 22.53 -4.29
C ARG A 298 -12.33 21.70 -5.55
N THR A 299 -11.87 20.46 -5.40
CA THR A 299 -11.60 19.53 -6.51
C THR A 299 -12.87 18.83 -6.99
N HIS A 300 -13.79 18.57 -6.06
CA HIS A 300 -15.08 17.93 -6.24
C HIS A 300 -16.22 18.83 -5.71
N PRO A 301 -16.67 19.85 -6.46
CA PRO A 301 -17.73 20.75 -6.01
C PRO A 301 -19.01 20.00 -5.65
N LEU A 302 -19.35 20.02 -4.35
CA LEU A 302 -20.56 19.39 -3.83
C LEU A 302 -21.77 20.30 -4.08
N THR A 303 -22.82 19.77 -4.72
CA THR A 303 -24.07 20.49 -4.98
C THR A 303 -25.24 19.79 -4.28
N GLY A 304 -26.31 20.54 -3.97
CA GLY A 304 -27.53 19.94 -3.42
C GLY A 304 -28.14 18.86 -4.33
N GLU A 305 -27.95 19.00 -5.66
CA GLU A 305 -28.34 18.00 -6.65
C GLU A 305 -27.65 16.64 -6.44
N ARG A 306 -26.33 16.65 -6.19
CA ARG A 306 -25.55 15.42 -5.96
C ARG A 306 -25.95 14.72 -4.66
N ILE A 307 -26.18 15.50 -3.60
CA ILE A 307 -26.69 14.99 -2.32
C ILE A 307 -28.04 14.30 -2.55
N ALA A 308 -28.96 14.97 -3.24
CA ALA A 308 -30.29 14.42 -3.52
C ALA A 308 -30.25 13.17 -4.41
N ASP A 309 -29.40 13.10 -5.44
CA ASP A 309 -29.23 11.89 -6.29
C ASP A 309 -28.76 10.70 -5.43
N MET A 310 -27.78 10.91 -4.54
CA MET A 310 -27.29 9.82 -3.68
C MET A 310 -28.29 9.40 -2.61
N GLU A 311 -29.03 10.35 -2.02
CA GLU A 311 -30.12 10.05 -1.09
C GLU A 311 -31.26 9.27 -1.76
N ASP A 312 -31.62 9.62 -3.00
CA ASP A 312 -32.65 8.91 -3.76
C ASP A 312 -32.21 7.48 -4.09
N ARG A 313 -30.93 7.27 -4.43
CA ARG A 313 -30.35 5.94 -4.71
C ARG A 313 -30.23 5.06 -3.48
N ALA A 314 -29.90 5.64 -2.32
CA ALA A 314 -29.86 4.91 -1.05
C ALA A 314 -31.27 4.49 -0.61
N ARG A 315 -32.30 5.23 -1.01
CA ARG A 315 -33.68 5.00 -0.59
C ARG A 315 -34.17 3.61 -1.01
N GLY A 316 -34.62 2.84 -0.02
CA GLY A 316 -35.23 1.52 -0.25
C GLY A 316 -34.23 0.39 -0.48
N LEU A 317 -32.92 0.66 -0.43
CA LEU A 317 -31.92 -0.40 -0.41
C LEU A 317 -31.85 -1.04 0.98
N PRO A 318 -31.59 -2.36 1.06
CA PRO A 318 -31.36 -3.01 2.34
C PRO A 318 -30.11 -2.40 2.98
N HIS A 319 -30.19 -2.17 4.29
CA HIS A 319 -29.05 -1.72 5.07
C HIS A 319 -28.43 -3.00 5.64
N PRO A 320 -27.39 -3.57 5.00
CA PRO A 320 -26.77 -4.77 5.52
C PRO A 320 -26.32 -4.50 6.96
N LEU A 321 -26.60 -5.43 7.87
CA LEU A 321 -25.96 -5.44 9.18
C LEU A 321 -24.45 -5.56 8.92
N GLN A 322 -23.75 -4.43 8.97
CA GLN A 322 -22.32 -4.43 8.76
C GLN A 322 -21.70 -5.26 9.89
N PRO A 323 -20.93 -6.32 9.57
CA PRO A 323 -20.06 -6.90 10.57
C PRO A 323 -19.22 -5.75 11.10
N HIS A 324 -19.26 -5.51 12.42
CA HIS A 324 -18.42 -4.50 13.03
C HIS A 324 -16.97 -4.75 12.59
N ARG A 325 -16.40 -3.82 11.81
CA ARG A 325 -15.01 -3.88 11.35
C ARG A 325 -14.16 -3.02 12.28
N PRO A 326 -13.63 -3.59 13.37
CA PRO A 326 -12.89 -2.85 14.40
C PRO A 326 -11.64 -2.15 13.83
N GLU A 327 -11.08 -2.71 12.74
CA GLU A 327 -9.94 -2.14 12.03
C GLU A 327 -10.15 -0.69 11.59
N PHE A 328 -11.37 -0.27 11.25
CA PHE A 328 -11.64 1.13 10.91
C PHE A 328 -11.30 2.06 12.08
N GLY A 329 -11.71 1.70 13.29
CA GLY A 329 -11.43 2.50 14.49
C GLY A 329 -9.93 2.58 14.77
N PHE A 330 -9.22 1.46 14.63
CA PHE A 330 -7.76 1.42 14.82
C PHE A 330 -7.02 2.21 13.75
N ALA A 331 -7.33 2.01 12.47
CA ALA A 331 -6.73 2.75 11.36
C ALA A 331 -7.00 4.26 11.48
N LYS A 332 -8.21 4.66 11.86
CA LYS A 332 -8.57 6.07 12.13
C LYS A 332 -7.75 6.66 13.28
N ALA A 333 -7.59 5.93 14.38
CA ALA A 333 -6.79 6.37 15.52
C ALA A 333 -5.30 6.50 15.14
N ARG A 334 -4.75 5.52 14.40
CA ARG A 334 -3.38 5.56 13.88
C ARG A 334 -3.17 6.74 12.94
N ALA A 335 -4.08 6.96 11.99
CA ALA A 335 -4.04 8.10 11.07
C ALA A 335 -4.09 9.46 11.81
N ARG A 336 -4.82 9.56 12.93
CA ARG A 336 -4.82 10.78 13.75
C ARG A 336 -3.46 11.06 14.38
N VAL A 337 -2.74 10.04 14.82
CA VAL A 337 -1.40 10.20 15.40
C VAL A 337 -0.38 10.52 14.30
N LEU A 338 -0.45 9.81 13.17
CA LEU A 338 0.47 9.98 12.03
C LEU A 338 0.34 11.33 11.30
N GLN A 339 -0.71 12.11 11.59
CA GLN A 339 -0.84 13.51 11.16
C GLN A 339 0.22 14.42 11.78
N GLU A 340 0.71 14.06 12.96
CA GLU A 340 1.69 14.85 13.69
C GLU A 340 3.12 14.40 13.36
N THR A 341 4.09 15.28 13.60
CA THR A 341 5.51 15.03 13.29
C THR A 341 6.47 15.34 14.43
N SER A 342 5.95 15.81 15.57
CA SER A 342 6.74 16.21 16.73
C SER A 342 6.28 15.51 17.99
N THR A 343 7.23 15.28 18.91
CA THR A 343 6.96 14.66 20.21
C THR A 343 5.89 15.39 21.00
N SER A 344 5.92 16.74 21.04
CA SER A 344 4.89 17.53 21.73
C SER A 344 3.50 17.31 21.14
N ALA A 345 3.40 17.29 19.81
CA ALA A 345 2.12 17.09 19.14
C ALA A 345 1.55 15.68 19.36
N TYR A 346 2.40 14.64 19.40
CA TYR A 346 1.95 13.29 19.80
C TYR A 346 1.36 13.27 21.22
N LEU A 347 2.00 13.97 22.16
CA LEU A 347 1.51 14.08 23.54
C LEU A 347 0.19 14.87 23.63
N ASP A 348 -0.01 15.87 22.77
CA ASP A 348 -1.27 16.61 22.66
C ASP A 348 -2.40 15.74 22.12
N VAL A 349 -2.16 14.98 21.04
CA VAL A 349 -3.12 14.00 20.51
C VAL A 349 -3.49 12.98 21.57
N ARG A 350 -2.51 12.45 22.28
CA ARG A 350 -2.72 11.54 23.40
C ARG A 350 -3.61 12.16 24.49
N ASN A 351 -3.32 13.40 24.90
CA ASN A 351 -4.10 14.10 25.92
C ASN A 351 -5.56 14.31 25.46
N ALA A 352 -5.76 14.66 24.20
CA ALA A 352 -7.09 14.78 23.59
C ALA A 352 -7.85 13.44 23.61
N MET A 353 -7.20 12.32 23.28
CA MET A 353 -7.83 11.00 23.33
C MET A 353 -8.15 10.56 24.77
N ARG A 354 -7.28 10.86 25.75
CA ARG A 354 -7.57 10.64 27.19
C ARG A 354 -8.78 11.45 27.66
N SER A 355 -8.87 12.71 27.24
CA SER A 355 -10.03 13.57 27.53
C SER A 355 -11.32 12.99 26.95
N GLN A 356 -11.28 12.49 25.70
CA GLN A 356 -12.43 11.83 25.08
C GLN A 356 -12.87 10.59 25.87
N LEU A 357 -11.94 9.74 26.28
CA LEU A 357 -12.23 8.57 27.14
C LEU A 357 -12.88 8.99 28.47
N ALA A 358 -12.39 10.05 29.11
CA ALA A 358 -12.93 10.54 30.38
C ALA A 358 -14.32 11.17 30.23
N SER A 359 -14.56 11.89 29.11
CA SER A 359 -15.82 12.57 28.84
C SER A 359 -16.96 11.64 28.40
N ALA A 360 -16.64 10.43 27.93
CA ALA A 360 -17.60 9.48 27.39
C ALA A 360 -17.34 8.05 27.91
N PRO A 361 -17.50 7.80 29.24
CA PRO A 361 -17.22 6.50 29.83
C PRO A 361 -18.09 5.37 29.26
N ASP A 362 -19.31 5.71 28.83
CA ASP A 362 -20.31 4.81 28.25
C ASP A 362 -20.23 4.71 26.71
N ALA A 363 -19.17 5.26 26.11
CA ALA A 363 -18.94 5.10 24.67
C ALA A 363 -18.83 3.59 24.30
N PRO A 364 -19.23 3.21 23.06
CA PRO A 364 -19.10 1.84 22.58
C PRO A 364 -17.69 1.28 22.83
N VAL A 365 -17.62 -0.01 23.17
CA VAL A 365 -16.37 -0.67 23.58
C VAL A 365 -15.30 -0.52 22.49
N GLU A 366 -15.70 -0.63 21.23
CA GLU A 366 -14.87 -0.50 20.04
C GLU A 366 -14.26 0.91 19.94
N LYS A 367 -15.05 1.94 20.21
CA LYS A 367 -14.59 3.32 20.22
C LYS A 367 -13.56 3.55 21.33
N ARG A 368 -13.81 2.99 22.52
CA ARG A 368 -12.87 3.09 23.64
C ARG A 368 -11.58 2.31 23.35
N ALA A 369 -11.67 1.11 22.77
CA ALA A 369 -10.52 0.32 22.35
C ALA A 369 -9.67 1.07 21.30
N ALA A 370 -10.32 1.69 20.31
CA ALA A 370 -9.64 2.53 19.31
C ALA A 370 -8.93 3.74 19.93
N LEU A 371 -9.54 4.41 20.91
CA LEU A 371 -8.92 5.52 21.64
C LEU A 371 -7.70 5.06 22.44
N TRP A 372 -7.79 3.93 23.14
CA TRP A 372 -6.63 3.34 23.83
C TRP A 372 -5.51 2.94 22.87
N TYR A 373 -5.86 2.39 21.72
CA TYR A 373 -4.88 2.09 20.68
C TYR A 373 -4.21 3.38 20.15
N GLY A 374 -4.98 4.43 19.89
CA GLY A 374 -4.41 5.73 19.49
C GLY A 374 -3.47 6.32 20.55
N ILE A 375 -3.81 6.19 21.83
CA ILE A 375 -2.92 6.55 22.95
C ILE A 375 -1.64 5.73 22.91
N ALA A 376 -1.72 4.41 22.68
CA ALA A 376 -0.55 3.54 22.59
C ALA A 376 0.39 3.97 21.45
N VAL A 377 -0.16 4.22 20.25
CA VAL A 377 0.61 4.70 19.09
C VAL A 377 1.24 6.07 19.40
N ALA A 378 0.50 7.00 20.01
CA ALA A 378 1.03 8.32 20.37
C ALA A 378 2.17 8.25 21.40
N GLU A 379 2.03 7.41 22.44
CA GLU A 379 3.09 7.18 23.43
C GLU A 379 4.31 6.50 22.78
N GLN A 380 4.11 5.54 21.88
CA GLN A 380 5.19 4.89 21.12
C GLN A 380 5.95 5.91 20.26
N MET A 381 5.25 6.75 19.51
CA MET A 381 5.86 7.81 18.70
C MET A 381 6.56 8.87 19.55
N ALA A 382 6.13 9.08 20.79
CA ALA A 382 6.79 9.94 21.77
C ALA A 382 7.95 9.26 22.53
N GLY A 383 8.26 7.99 22.23
CA GLY A 383 9.31 7.21 22.88
C GLY A 383 8.97 6.72 24.29
N GLN A 384 7.71 6.85 24.73
CA GLN A 384 7.23 6.44 26.05
C GLN A 384 6.79 4.97 26.02
N LEU A 385 7.75 4.05 25.86
CA LEU A 385 7.49 2.64 25.54
C LEU A 385 6.64 1.93 26.62
N ASP A 386 6.92 2.14 27.91
CA ASP A 386 6.14 1.52 29.00
C ASP A 386 4.68 1.99 28.99
N ALA A 387 4.46 3.29 28.77
CA ALA A 387 3.12 3.87 28.68
C ALA A 387 2.37 3.38 27.43
N ALA A 388 3.09 3.21 26.31
CA ALA A 388 2.55 2.66 25.08
C ALA A 388 2.09 1.21 25.27
N GLU A 389 2.90 0.38 25.93
CA GLU A 389 2.52 -1.01 26.22
C GLU A 389 1.29 -1.09 27.13
N GLN A 390 1.22 -0.28 28.19
CA GLN A 390 0.05 -0.23 29.07
C GLN A 390 -1.23 0.17 28.31
N ALA A 391 -1.15 1.22 27.49
CA ALA A 391 -2.30 1.65 26.69
C ALA A 391 -2.72 0.59 25.66
N LEU A 392 -1.77 -0.12 25.05
CA LEU A 392 -2.06 -1.19 24.11
C LEU A 392 -2.72 -2.40 24.79
N LEU A 393 -2.32 -2.73 26.01
CA LEU A 393 -2.95 -3.77 26.82
C LEU A 393 -4.42 -3.43 27.12
N GLU A 394 -4.73 -2.18 27.45
CA GLU A 394 -6.12 -1.73 27.62
C GLU A 394 -6.93 -1.81 26.32
N ALA A 395 -6.33 -1.42 25.18
CA ALA A 395 -6.97 -1.55 23.88
C ALA A 395 -7.32 -3.01 23.57
N ARG A 396 -6.38 -3.94 23.78
CA ARG A 396 -6.58 -5.39 23.59
C ARG A 396 -7.62 -5.96 24.54
N ARG A 397 -7.57 -5.58 25.81
CA ARG A 397 -8.53 -6.03 26.84
C ARG A 397 -9.96 -5.63 26.48
N LEU A 398 -10.16 -4.41 25.98
CA LEU A 398 -11.48 -3.93 25.55
C LEU A 398 -11.92 -4.57 24.24
N TYR A 399 -11.01 -4.72 23.27
CA TYR A 399 -11.34 -5.32 21.98
C TYR A 399 -11.81 -6.77 22.11
N GLY A 400 -11.22 -7.54 23.02
CA GLY A 400 -11.71 -8.86 23.42
C GLY A 400 -10.57 -9.83 23.73
N ASN A 401 -10.80 -10.72 24.69
CA ASN A 401 -9.94 -11.87 24.95
C ASN A 401 -10.15 -12.90 23.83
N ILE A 402 -9.56 -12.72 22.66
CA ILE A 402 -9.35 -13.87 21.76
C ILE A 402 -8.31 -14.76 22.44
N PRO A 403 -8.63 -16.01 22.81
CA PRO A 403 -7.62 -16.92 23.35
C PRO A 403 -6.56 -17.18 22.28
N GLY A 404 -5.33 -16.71 22.51
CA GLY A 404 -4.25 -16.87 21.54
C GLY A 404 -3.19 -15.79 21.64
N ILE A 405 -2.16 -15.92 20.80
CA ILE A 405 -1.08 -14.93 20.68
C ILE A 405 -1.53 -13.70 19.87
N THR A 406 -2.46 -13.90 18.93
CA THR A 406 -3.00 -12.84 18.07
C THR A 406 -4.27 -12.25 18.64
N SER A 407 -4.46 -10.95 18.43
CA SER A 407 -5.62 -10.20 18.93
C SER A 407 -6.82 -10.25 18.01
N GLY A 408 -6.68 -10.74 16.76
CA GLY A 408 -7.70 -10.57 15.74
C GLY A 408 -7.58 -9.23 14.98
N SER A 409 -6.56 -8.43 15.27
CA SER A 409 -6.27 -7.16 14.61
C SER A 409 -4.79 -7.04 14.21
N PRO A 410 -4.46 -6.84 12.91
CA PRO A 410 -3.09 -6.56 12.51
C PRO A 410 -2.55 -5.27 13.14
N ASN A 411 -3.39 -4.24 13.33
CA ASN A 411 -2.99 -2.99 14.00
C ASN A 411 -2.47 -3.23 15.42
N LEU A 412 -3.22 -3.98 16.23
CA LEU A 412 -2.83 -4.30 17.60
C LEU A 412 -1.65 -5.28 17.65
N ASP A 413 -1.58 -6.26 16.74
CA ASP A 413 -0.54 -7.29 16.72
C ASP A 413 0.82 -6.76 16.25
N VAL A 414 0.86 -6.01 15.15
CA VAL A 414 2.09 -5.37 14.67
C VAL A 414 2.63 -4.39 15.72
N THR A 415 1.77 -3.55 16.29
CA THR A 415 2.18 -2.57 17.31
C THR A 415 2.74 -3.27 18.57
N ALA A 416 2.17 -4.41 18.97
CA ALA A 416 2.70 -5.17 20.11
C ALA A 416 4.05 -5.83 19.79
N ILE A 417 4.25 -6.32 18.56
CA ILE A 417 5.55 -6.85 18.11
C ILE A 417 6.61 -5.75 18.10
N GLU A 418 6.27 -4.57 17.56
CA GLU A 418 7.16 -3.40 17.54
C GLU A 418 7.58 -2.98 18.95
N LEU A 419 6.63 -2.86 19.89
CA LEU A 419 6.93 -2.54 21.29
C LEU A 419 7.79 -3.62 21.95
N ALA A 420 7.47 -4.91 21.78
CA ALA A 420 8.29 -5.99 22.30
C ALA A 420 9.73 -5.90 21.79
N ARG A 421 9.91 -5.58 20.50
CA ARG A 421 11.23 -5.40 19.87
C ARG A 421 11.94 -4.14 20.41
N ALA A 422 11.22 -3.04 20.60
CA ALA A 422 11.74 -1.79 21.18
C ALA A 422 12.18 -1.97 22.65
N HIS A 423 11.51 -2.84 23.40
CA HIS A 423 11.92 -3.26 24.75
C HIS A 423 13.02 -4.34 24.77
N HIS A 424 13.65 -4.64 23.63
CA HIS A 424 14.65 -5.70 23.48
C HIS A 424 14.15 -7.11 23.85
N ARG A 425 12.82 -7.34 23.87
CA ARG A 425 12.19 -8.66 24.08
C ARG A 425 12.07 -9.42 22.76
N VAL A 426 13.19 -9.56 22.05
CA VAL A 426 13.24 -10.11 20.69
C VAL A 426 12.68 -11.55 20.58
N PRO A 427 12.95 -12.48 21.52
CA PRO A 427 12.34 -13.82 21.46
C PRO A 427 10.81 -13.79 21.54
N GLN A 428 10.25 -12.91 22.39
CA GLN A 428 8.81 -12.71 22.50
C GLN A 428 8.24 -12.12 21.20
N ALA A 429 8.89 -11.08 20.67
CA ALA A 429 8.52 -10.46 19.40
C ALA A 429 8.49 -11.47 18.25
N LEU A 430 9.47 -12.38 18.19
CA LEU A 430 9.54 -13.41 17.13
C LEU A 430 8.39 -14.42 17.23
N THR A 431 8.04 -14.86 18.44
CA THR A 431 6.87 -15.73 18.65
C THR A 431 5.59 -15.04 18.21
N MET A 432 5.41 -13.78 18.57
CA MET A 432 4.26 -12.97 18.17
C MET A 432 4.21 -12.76 16.66
N ALA A 433 5.34 -12.46 16.02
CA ALA A 433 5.44 -12.23 14.59
C ALA A 433 5.12 -13.47 13.76
N ARG A 434 5.55 -14.66 14.20
CA ARG A 434 5.18 -15.95 13.55
C ARG A 434 3.67 -16.22 13.63
N ALA A 435 3.07 -15.97 14.80
CA ALA A 435 1.64 -16.12 14.99
C ALA A 435 0.85 -15.12 14.13
N ALA A 436 1.28 -13.86 14.09
CA ALA A 436 0.68 -12.82 13.25
C ALA A 436 0.78 -13.17 11.75
N LEU A 437 1.94 -13.65 11.28
CA LEU A 437 2.11 -14.04 9.87
C LEU A 437 1.19 -15.20 9.47
N THR A 438 0.92 -16.12 10.41
CA THR A 438 -0.04 -17.22 10.20
C THR A 438 -1.48 -16.71 10.15
N ALA A 439 -1.84 -15.74 10.99
CA ALA A 439 -3.18 -15.16 11.04
C ALA A 439 -3.46 -14.20 9.86
N TYR A 440 -2.44 -13.48 9.38
CA TYR A 440 -2.56 -12.43 8.36
C TYR A 440 -1.53 -12.62 7.23
N PRO A 441 -1.55 -13.74 6.49
CA PRO A 441 -0.52 -14.07 5.50
C PRO A 441 -0.43 -13.06 4.34
N MET A 442 -1.52 -12.32 4.09
CA MET A 442 -1.61 -11.30 3.04
C MET A 442 -1.30 -9.88 3.52
N SER A 443 -1.09 -9.65 4.82
CA SER A 443 -0.73 -8.32 5.32
C SER A 443 0.73 -8.02 5.06
N ARG A 444 0.99 -6.94 4.30
CA ARG A 444 2.34 -6.43 4.06
C ARG A 444 2.97 -5.95 5.36
N ALA A 445 2.20 -5.27 6.22
CA ALA A 445 2.66 -4.79 7.51
C ALA A 445 3.18 -5.93 8.40
N VAL A 446 2.43 -7.04 8.47
CA VAL A 446 2.83 -8.23 9.22
C VAL A 446 4.07 -8.87 8.60
N GLY A 447 4.16 -8.98 7.27
CA GLY A 447 5.32 -9.53 6.60
C GLY A 447 6.60 -8.71 6.82
N ILE A 448 6.52 -7.38 6.72
CA ILE A 448 7.62 -6.46 7.01
C ILE A 448 8.04 -6.61 8.47
N THR A 449 7.07 -6.63 9.38
CA THR A 449 7.32 -6.77 10.83
C THR A 449 7.99 -8.10 11.16
N TYR A 450 7.58 -9.19 10.50
CA TYR A 450 8.21 -10.51 10.64
C TYR A 450 9.66 -10.50 10.16
N ALA A 451 9.93 -9.97 8.97
CA ALA A 451 11.29 -9.86 8.45
C ALA A 451 12.21 -9.02 9.34
N GLN A 452 11.76 -7.83 9.77
CA GLN A 452 12.49 -6.98 10.72
C GLN A 452 12.77 -7.72 12.03
N THR A 453 11.83 -8.53 12.51
CA THR A 453 11.98 -9.29 13.75
C THR A 453 12.95 -10.46 13.59
N LEU A 454 13.00 -11.12 12.42
CA LEU A 454 14.04 -12.11 12.11
C LEU A 454 15.43 -11.48 12.13
N LEU A 455 15.60 -10.33 11.48
CA LEU A 455 16.88 -9.61 11.46
C LEU A 455 17.29 -9.18 12.88
N ALA A 456 16.38 -8.60 13.65
CA ALA A 456 16.63 -8.23 15.04
C ALA A 456 17.00 -9.44 15.93
N ALA A 457 16.52 -10.64 15.59
CA ALA A 457 16.85 -11.89 16.27
C ALA A 457 18.17 -12.52 15.81
N GLY A 458 18.89 -11.90 14.86
CA GLY A 458 20.08 -12.49 14.23
C GLY A 458 19.77 -13.73 13.38
N ARG A 459 18.49 -13.97 13.05
CA ARG A 459 18.02 -15.12 12.27
C ARG A 459 18.13 -14.84 10.76
N VAL A 460 19.30 -14.39 10.33
CA VAL A 460 19.54 -13.89 8.96
C VAL A 460 19.35 -14.99 7.92
N ASP A 461 19.74 -16.23 8.24
CA ASP A 461 19.56 -17.40 7.36
C ASP A 461 18.09 -17.73 7.09
N ASP A 462 17.18 -17.38 7.99
CA ASP A 462 15.73 -17.49 7.77
C ASP A 462 15.17 -16.26 7.05
N ALA A 463 15.74 -15.08 7.30
CA ALA A 463 15.27 -13.82 6.74
C ALA A 463 15.50 -13.75 5.23
N ILE A 464 16.68 -14.15 4.75
CA ILE A 464 17.04 -14.08 3.32
C ILE A 464 16.06 -14.82 2.41
N PRO A 465 15.75 -16.13 2.60
CA PRO A 465 14.81 -16.82 1.72
C PRO A 465 13.44 -16.17 1.74
N TYR A 466 12.93 -15.81 2.91
CA TYR A 466 11.65 -15.10 3.05
C TYR A 466 11.63 -13.76 2.29
N LEU A 467 12.68 -12.94 2.44
CA LEU A 467 12.82 -11.64 1.80
C LEU A 467 13.00 -11.76 0.28
N ARG A 468 13.73 -12.77 -0.21
CA ARG A 468 13.85 -13.06 -1.65
C ARG A 468 12.51 -13.43 -2.27
N ASP A 469 11.72 -14.24 -1.58
CA ASP A 469 10.38 -14.62 -2.05
C ASP A 469 9.48 -13.38 -2.08
N LYS A 470 9.48 -12.56 -1.02
CA LYS A 470 8.71 -11.32 -0.98
C LYS A 470 9.13 -10.31 -2.05
N ALA A 471 10.43 -10.14 -2.28
CA ALA A 471 10.95 -9.24 -3.32
C ALA A 471 10.58 -9.70 -4.75
N ARG A 472 10.28 -10.99 -4.94
CA ARG A 472 9.78 -11.55 -6.21
C ARG A 472 8.27 -11.45 -6.35
N GLU A 473 7.53 -11.66 -5.27
CA GLU A 473 6.06 -11.55 -5.25
C GLU A 473 5.60 -10.09 -5.38
N ASP A 474 6.30 -9.18 -4.71
CA ASP A 474 5.92 -7.78 -4.54
C ASP A 474 7.02 -6.85 -5.04
N THR A 475 7.35 -6.98 -6.34
CA THR A 475 8.51 -6.34 -6.98
C THR A 475 8.50 -4.81 -6.96
N ALA A 476 7.33 -4.20 -6.74
CA ALA A 476 7.17 -2.76 -6.72
C ALA A 476 7.64 -2.13 -5.40
N GLN A 477 7.66 -2.90 -4.31
CA GLN A 477 7.91 -2.38 -2.96
C GLN A 477 9.42 -2.34 -2.64
N PRO A 478 10.03 -1.15 -2.46
CA PRO A 478 11.46 -1.02 -2.21
C PRO A 478 11.91 -1.63 -0.86
N ILE A 479 11.00 -1.69 0.12
CA ILE A 479 11.30 -2.15 1.48
C ILE A 479 11.81 -3.60 1.54
N TRP A 480 11.33 -4.48 0.65
CA TRP A 480 11.79 -5.87 0.61
C TRP A 480 13.26 -5.96 0.20
N TRP A 481 13.65 -5.17 -0.79
CA TRP A 481 15.03 -5.07 -1.25
C TRP A 481 15.94 -4.40 -0.23
N ASP A 482 15.44 -3.39 0.48
CA ASP A 482 16.15 -2.74 1.58
C ASP A 482 16.46 -3.72 2.72
N LEU A 483 15.44 -4.44 3.22
CA LEU A 483 15.63 -5.45 4.26
C LEU A 483 16.54 -6.60 3.79
N LEU A 484 16.43 -7.00 2.52
CA LEU A 484 17.30 -8.03 1.93
C LEU A 484 18.76 -7.58 1.88
N ALA A 485 19.01 -6.31 1.54
CA ALA A 485 20.35 -5.74 1.56
C ALA A 485 20.94 -5.74 2.97
N HIS A 486 20.17 -5.36 4.00
CA HIS A 486 20.59 -5.46 5.40
C HIS A 486 20.93 -6.90 5.78
N ALA A 487 20.08 -7.86 5.40
CA ALA A 487 20.34 -9.27 5.64
C ALA A 487 21.66 -9.75 5.02
N TYR A 488 21.95 -9.35 3.77
CA TYR A 488 23.23 -9.70 3.13
C TYR A 488 24.43 -8.99 3.74
N ALA A 489 24.27 -7.74 4.18
CA ALA A 489 25.30 -7.01 4.91
C ALA A 489 25.68 -7.73 6.21
N ASP A 490 24.70 -8.23 6.96
CA ASP A 490 24.92 -9.01 8.19
C ASP A 490 25.67 -10.33 7.93
N GLN A 491 25.56 -10.91 6.73
CA GLN A 491 26.34 -12.07 6.30
C GLN A 491 27.72 -11.72 5.71
N GLY A 492 28.04 -10.43 5.55
CA GLY A 492 29.24 -9.98 4.86
C GLY A 492 29.25 -10.24 3.35
N LYS A 493 28.09 -10.51 2.73
CA LYS A 493 27.94 -10.76 1.28
C LYS A 493 27.78 -9.44 0.54
N ARG A 494 28.89 -8.83 0.15
CA ARG A 494 28.94 -7.46 -0.40
C ARG A 494 28.34 -7.37 -1.80
N VAL A 495 28.63 -8.32 -2.70
CA VAL A 495 27.98 -8.34 -4.03
C VAL A 495 26.46 -8.38 -3.89
N GLU A 496 25.92 -9.31 -3.10
CA GLU A 496 24.48 -9.48 -2.94
C GLU A 496 23.81 -8.29 -2.23
N GLN A 497 24.48 -7.72 -1.22
CA GLN A 497 24.04 -6.48 -0.57
C GLN A 497 23.88 -5.36 -1.60
N HIS A 498 24.91 -5.11 -2.40
CA HIS A 498 24.89 -4.03 -3.40
C HIS A 498 23.89 -4.31 -4.54
N ARG A 499 23.71 -5.57 -4.94
CA ARG A 499 22.63 -5.96 -5.87
C ARG A 499 21.25 -5.62 -5.32
N ALA A 500 20.97 -5.98 -4.07
CA ALA A 500 19.69 -5.67 -3.44
C ALA A 500 19.47 -4.16 -3.29
N LEU A 501 20.50 -3.39 -2.90
CA LEU A 501 20.42 -1.93 -2.86
C LEU A 501 20.19 -1.31 -4.24
N ALA A 502 20.77 -1.87 -5.28
CA ALA A 502 20.52 -1.41 -6.64
C ALA A 502 19.04 -1.56 -7.03
N GLU A 503 18.43 -2.71 -6.74
CA GLU A 503 17.00 -2.91 -6.98
C GLU A 503 16.15 -1.95 -6.16
N LYS A 504 16.46 -1.77 -4.87
CA LYS A 504 15.80 -0.79 -4.00
C LYS A 504 15.81 0.60 -4.63
N TYR A 505 16.99 1.11 -5.01
CA TYR A 505 17.10 2.44 -5.61
C TYR A 505 16.44 2.53 -6.99
N ALA A 506 16.44 1.45 -7.78
CA ALA A 506 15.72 1.41 -9.04
C ALA A 506 14.20 1.55 -8.83
N ARG A 507 13.64 0.95 -7.78
CA ARG A 507 12.21 1.10 -7.43
C ARG A 507 11.85 2.47 -6.90
N ASP A 508 12.77 3.11 -6.17
CA ASP A 508 12.65 4.53 -5.84
C ASP A 508 12.83 5.45 -7.09
N GLY A 509 13.26 4.88 -8.22
CA GLY A 509 13.75 5.56 -9.43
C GLY A 509 14.94 6.48 -9.21
N ALA A 510 15.73 6.22 -8.18
CA ALA A 510 17.07 6.75 -8.02
C ALA A 510 18.07 5.97 -8.90
N TRP A 511 17.85 5.94 -10.23
CA TRP A 511 18.62 5.09 -11.15
C TRP A 511 20.13 5.38 -11.12
N GLY A 512 20.53 6.63 -10.90
CA GLY A 512 21.94 6.97 -10.71
C GLY A 512 22.54 6.23 -9.52
N ALA A 513 21.85 6.23 -8.38
CA ALA A 513 22.28 5.48 -7.19
C ALA A 513 22.25 3.97 -7.45
N ALA A 514 21.25 3.47 -8.18
CA ALA A 514 21.16 2.05 -8.53
C ALA A 514 22.36 1.58 -9.39
N VAL A 515 22.73 2.37 -10.40
CA VAL A 515 23.92 2.14 -11.24
C VAL A 515 25.20 2.14 -10.40
N GLU A 516 25.36 3.11 -9.48
CA GLU A 516 26.52 3.14 -8.59
C GLU A 516 26.58 1.91 -7.67
N GLN A 517 25.44 1.44 -7.14
CA GLN A 517 25.41 0.21 -6.35
C GLN A 517 25.86 -1.01 -7.17
N LEU A 518 25.45 -1.16 -8.44
CA LEU A 518 25.91 -2.30 -9.25
C LEU A 518 27.40 -2.22 -9.61
N LYS A 519 27.97 -1.02 -9.75
CA LYS A 519 29.43 -0.87 -9.88
C LYS A 519 30.15 -1.33 -8.61
N LEU A 520 29.65 -0.94 -7.43
CA LEU A 520 30.17 -1.42 -6.15
C LEU A 520 30.02 -2.95 -6.01
N ALA A 521 28.91 -3.52 -6.47
CA ALA A 521 28.70 -4.97 -6.50
C ALA A 521 29.76 -5.68 -7.36
N ARG A 522 30.03 -5.16 -8.56
CA ARG A 522 31.04 -5.69 -9.47
C ARG A 522 32.45 -5.64 -8.87
N ASP A 523 32.76 -4.54 -8.18
CA ASP A 523 34.10 -4.27 -7.65
C ASP A 523 34.33 -4.89 -6.24
N ALA A 524 33.30 -5.48 -5.62
CA ALA A 524 33.37 -6.02 -4.26
C ALA A 524 34.23 -7.30 -4.12
N GLY A 525 34.36 -8.10 -5.18
CA GLY A 525 35.33 -9.20 -5.27
C GLY A 525 34.99 -10.48 -4.49
N ASP A 526 33.76 -10.64 -4.00
CA ASP A 526 33.26 -11.80 -3.25
C ASP A 526 32.24 -12.66 -4.02
N ALA A 527 32.22 -12.58 -5.36
CA ALA A 527 31.30 -13.30 -6.24
C ALA A 527 32.02 -14.11 -7.33
N ASP A 528 31.34 -15.13 -7.85
CA ASP A 528 31.80 -15.93 -8.98
C ASP A 528 31.53 -15.25 -10.34
N PHE A 529 32.08 -15.83 -11.40
CA PHE A 529 31.95 -15.29 -12.76
C PHE A 529 30.48 -15.16 -13.21
N TYR A 530 29.63 -16.12 -12.84
CA TYR A 530 28.21 -16.12 -13.22
C TYR A 530 27.46 -14.96 -12.55
N THR A 531 27.66 -14.78 -11.25
CA THR A 531 27.06 -13.69 -10.48
C THR A 531 27.54 -12.33 -11.00
N LEU A 532 28.83 -12.18 -11.31
CA LEU A 532 29.35 -10.95 -11.90
C LEU A 532 28.77 -10.68 -13.30
N SER A 533 28.55 -11.72 -14.09
CA SER A 533 27.87 -11.60 -15.40
C SER A 533 26.42 -11.11 -15.25
N GLU A 534 25.69 -11.57 -14.23
CA GLU A 534 24.36 -11.06 -13.92
C GLU A 534 24.39 -9.59 -13.48
N VAL A 535 25.38 -9.21 -12.66
CA VAL A 535 25.60 -7.83 -12.22
C VAL A 535 25.86 -6.92 -13.42
N ASP A 536 26.74 -7.29 -14.34
CA ASP A 536 27.07 -6.51 -15.54
C ASP A 536 25.86 -6.37 -16.48
N ALA A 537 25.09 -7.44 -16.69
CA ALA A 537 23.88 -7.41 -17.49
C ALA A 537 22.84 -6.45 -16.89
N ARG A 538 22.63 -6.51 -15.58
CA ARG A 538 21.69 -5.63 -14.88
C ARG A 538 22.17 -4.18 -14.86
N LEU A 539 23.48 -3.96 -14.73
CA LEU A 539 24.10 -2.64 -14.79
C LEU A 539 23.81 -1.97 -16.13
N HIS A 540 24.04 -2.66 -17.24
CA HIS A 540 23.73 -2.13 -18.57
C HIS A 540 22.24 -1.84 -18.78
N GLN A 541 21.36 -2.64 -18.18
CA GLN A 541 19.92 -2.37 -18.20
C GLN A 541 19.59 -1.07 -17.45
N MET A 542 20.10 -0.89 -16.23
CA MET A 542 19.86 0.31 -15.44
C MET A 542 20.52 1.57 -16.04
N GLU A 543 21.70 1.45 -16.66
CA GLU A 543 22.34 2.55 -17.40
C GLU A 543 21.50 3.01 -18.59
N ARG A 544 20.85 2.06 -19.29
CA ARG A 544 19.93 2.39 -20.38
C ARG A 544 18.70 3.13 -19.86
N GLN A 545 18.07 2.60 -18.83
CA GLN A 545 16.90 3.24 -18.19
C GLN A 545 17.23 4.65 -17.69
N TYR A 546 18.39 4.84 -17.07
CA TYR A 546 18.85 6.14 -16.60
C TYR A 546 19.06 7.16 -17.74
N ARG A 547 19.57 6.70 -18.89
CA ARG A 547 19.73 7.54 -20.08
C ARG A 547 18.39 7.92 -20.70
N GLU A 548 17.45 6.99 -20.77
CA GLU A 548 16.10 7.21 -21.30
C GLU A 548 15.36 8.26 -20.46
N GLU A 549 15.35 8.12 -19.12
CA GLU A 549 14.68 9.09 -18.25
C GLU A 549 15.29 10.50 -18.38
N LYS A 550 16.63 10.60 -18.46
CA LYS A 550 17.31 11.89 -18.72
C LYS A 550 16.97 12.52 -20.07
N GLN A 551 16.68 11.72 -21.08
CA GLN A 551 16.28 12.22 -22.40
C GLN A 551 14.82 12.69 -22.37
N GLU A 552 13.94 11.94 -21.73
CA GLU A 552 12.53 12.30 -21.53
C GLU A 552 12.39 13.57 -20.70
N GLU A 553 13.16 13.72 -19.61
CA GLU A 553 13.19 14.95 -18.79
C GLU A 553 13.56 16.19 -19.61
N LYS A 554 14.45 16.04 -20.61
CA LYS A 554 14.84 17.14 -21.50
C LYS A 554 13.78 17.45 -22.57
N ALA A 555 12.91 16.49 -22.87
CA ALA A 555 11.89 16.59 -23.90
C ALA A 555 10.56 17.16 -23.40
N LEU A 556 10.37 17.29 -22.08
CA LEU A 556 9.21 17.97 -21.51
C LEU A 556 9.21 19.46 -21.92
N PRO A 557 8.07 19.99 -22.41
CA PRO A 557 7.97 21.41 -22.76
C PRO A 557 8.31 22.26 -21.52
N LYS A 558 9.16 23.27 -21.72
CA LYS A 558 9.61 24.19 -20.69
C LYS A 558 8.55 25.20 -20.30
#